data_AF-A0A7X2TTF9-F1
#
_entry.id   AF-A0A7X2TTF9-F1
#
_cell.length_a   1.000
_cell.length_b   1.000
_cell.length_c   1.000
_cell.angle_alpha   90.00
_cell.angle_beta   90.00
_cell.angle_gamma   90.00
#
_symmetry.space_group_name_H-M   'P 1'
#
loop_
_entity.id
_entity.type
_entity.pdbx_description
1 polymer ?
#
loop_
_entity_poly.entity_id
_entity_poly.type
_entity_poly.pdbx_seq_one_letter_code
_entity_poly.pdbx_strand_id
1 'polypeptide(L)'
;MNVWVHEEMLSEGPVTLSASAGGVALHPEVFTEAGDHVYFRSLRGEIPRATVVRLEFSLDRMLGPNADDDRELGLVVASIRLDPRLVN
;
A
#
# COMPACT_ATOMS: atom_id res chain seq x y z
N MET A 1 1.22 3.62 6.09
CA MET A 1 2.32 3.24 5.19
C MET A 1 2.55 4.42 4.27
N ASN A 2 3.75 4.97 4.25
CA ASN A 2 4.12 6.03 3.30
C ASN A 2 4.50 5.35 1.99
N VAL A 3 3.80 5.71 0.92
CA VAL A 3 4.02 5.16 -0.42
C VAL A 3 4.26 6.30 -1.39
N TRP A 4 5.10 6.03 -2.38
CA TRP A 4 5.28 6.92 -3.51
C TRP A 4 4.72 6.27 -4.77
N VAL A 5 3.85 6.99 -5.46
CA VAL A 5 3.18 6.58 -6.70
C VAL A 5 3.89 7.26 -7.87
N HIS A 6 4.47 6.46 -8.77
CA HIS A 6 5.12 6.97 -9.98
C HIS A 6 4.09 7.55 -10.94
N GLU A 7 4.41 8.65 -11.64
CA GLU A 7 3.49 9.27 -12.62
C GLU A 7 3.06 8.29 -13.72
N GLU A 8 4.01 7.54 -14.25
CA GLU A 8 3.75 6.49 -15.26
C GLU A 8 2.63 5.51 -14.86
N MET A 9 2.52 5.12 -13.58
CA MET A 9 1.47 4.19 -13.12
C MET A 9 0.05 4.70 -13.40
N LEU A 10 -0.10 6.02 -13.48
CA LEU A 10 -1.38 6.69 -13.66
C LEU A 10 -1.69 7.02 -15.12
N SER A 11 -0.71 6.83 -16.03
CA SER A 11 -0.87 7.09 -17.46
C SER A 11 -1.98 6.25 -18.10
N GLU A 12 -2.22 5.06 -17.56
CA GLU A 12 -3.25 4.12 -17.98
C GLU A 12 -4.47 4.11 -17.04
N GLY A 13 -4.58 5.06 -16.11
CA GLY A 13 -5.66 5.20 -15.14
C GLY A 13 -5.25 4.93 -13.68
N PRO A 14 -6.20 5.06 -12.72
CA PRO A 14 -5.93 4.91 -11.31
C PRO A 14 -5.35 3.53 -10.94
N VAL A 15 -4.64 3.47 -9.82
CA VAL A 15 -4.10 2.23 -9.24
C VAL A 15 -4.71 1.98 -7.86
N THR A 16 -5.07 0.74 -7.58
CA THR A 16 -5.67 0.34 -6.30
C THR A 16 -4.66 -0.46 -5.47
N LEU A 17 -4.39 0.00 -4.26
CA LEU A 17 -3.67 -0.74 -3.23
C LEU A 17 -4.66 -1.53 -2.36
N SER A 18 -4.54 -2.85 -2.40
CA SER A 18 -5.19 -3.76 -1.46
C SER A 18 -4.19 -4.25 -0.42
N ALA A 19 -4.62 -4.41 0.83
CA ALA A 19 -3.73 -4.88 1.89
C ALA A 19 -4.45 -5.76 2.91
N SER A 20 -3.68 -6.57 3.62
CA SER A 20 -4.13 -7.32 4.79
C SER A 20 -3.11 -7.22 5.92
N ALA A 21 -3.59 -7.32 7.16
CA ALA A 21 -2.76 -7.33 8.35
C ALA A 21 -3.10 -8.57 9.19
N GLY A 22 -2.13 -9.46 9.39
CA GLY A 22 -2.35 -10.72 10.10
C GLY A 22 -3.45 -11.59 9.45
N GLY A 23 -3.59 -11.51 8.13
CA GLY A 23 -4.65 -12.21 7.37
C GLY A 23 -6.01 -11.49 7.34
N VAL A 24 -6.20 -10.40 8.10
CA VAL A 24 -7.44 -9.60 8.06
C VAL A 24 -7.33 -8.55 6.96
N ALA A 25 -8.27 -8.57 6.02
CA ALA A 25 -8.32 -7.59 4.93
C ALA A 25 -8.54 -6.16 5.47
N LEU A 26 -7.74 -5.23 4.97
CA LEU A 26 -7.89 -3.80 5.21
C LEU A 26 -8.65 -3.18 4.03
N HIS A 27 -9.33 -2.05 4.26
CA HIS A 27 -10.03 -1.36 3.17
C HIS A 27 -9.01 -0.89 2.12
N PRO A 28 -9.23 -1.14 0.81
CA PRO A 28 -8.30 -0.72 -0.24
C PRO A 28 -8.23 0.80 -0.35
N GLU A 29 -7.24 1.30 -1.10
CA GLU A 29 -7.10 2.72 -1.45
C GLU A 29 -6.86 2.85 -2.94
N VAL A 30 -7.50 3.85 -3.56
CA VAL A 30 -7.31 4.18 -4.96
C VAL A 30 -6.49 5.45 -5.05
N PHE A 31 -5.38 5.40 -5.76
CA PHE A 31 -4.53 6.55 -6.03
C PHE A 31 -4.82 7.08 -7.44
N THR A 32 -5.11 8.39 -7.52
CA THR A 32 -5.41 9.10 -8.77
C THR A 32 -4.38 10.18 -9.09
N GLU A 33 -3.39 10.38 -8.22
CA GLU A 33 -2.37 11.42 -8.34
C GLU A 33 -0.99 10.84 -8.03
N ALA A 34 0.04 11.32 -8.73
CA ALA A 34 1.42 10.88 -8.52
C ALA A 34 2.01 11.53 -7.26
N GLY A 35 3.11 10.99 -6.76
CA GLY A 35 3.85 11.55 -5.61
C GLY A 35 3.63 10.79 -4.31
N ASP A 36 3.84 11.48 -3.19
CA ASP A 36 3.78 10.89 -1.85
C ASP A 36 2.34 10.78 -1.32
N HIS A 37 1.99 9.58 -0.87
CA HIS A 37 0.69 9.26 -0.27
C HIS A 37 0.85 8.50 1.04
N VAL A 38 -0.20 8.55 1.87
CA VAL A 38 -0.26 7.82 3.14
C VAL A 38 -1.44 6.86 3.14
N TYR A 39 -1.15 5.58 2.90
CA TYR A 39 -2.12 4.51 3.15
C TYR A 39 -2.28 4.30 4.66
N PHE A 40 -3.38 4.81 5.23
CA PHE A 40 -3.67 4.74 6.67
C PHE A 40 -4.95 3.94 6.95
N ARG A 41 -4.86 2.84 7.70
CA ARG A 41 -6.03 2.03 8.10
C ARG A 41 -5.99 1.67 9.57
N SER A 42 -7.18 1.65 10.18
CA SER A 42 -7.37 1.17 11.54
C SER A 42 -7.31 -0.35 11.58
N LEU A 43 -6.42 -0.89 12.41
CA LEU A 43 -6.38 -2.30 12.73
C LEU A 43 -7.53 -2.60 13.70
N ARG A 44 -8.58 -3.27 13.23
CA ARG A 44 -9.70 -3.67 14.09
C ARG A 44 -9.24 -4.76 15.07
N GLY A 45 -9.93 -4.89 16.20
CA GLY A 45 -9.59 -5.87 17.26
C GLY A 45 -9.65 -7.35 16.84
N GLU A 46 -10.04 -7.63 15.60
CA GLU A 46 -9.99 -8.95 14.96
C GLU A 46 -8.56 -9.39 14.63
N ILE A 47 -7.60 -8.45 14.56
CA ILE A 47 -6.21 -8.79 14.34
C ILE A 47 -5.67 -9.43 15.61
N PRO A 48 -5.19 -10.68 15.56
CA PRO A 48 -4.67 -11.37 16.73
C PRO A 48 -3.65 -10.48 17.43
N ARG A 49 -3.67 -10.47 18.78
CA ARG A 49 -2.61 -9.87 19.60
C ARG A 49 -1.32 -10.69 19.46
N ALA A 50 -0.80 -10.76 18.25
CA ALA A 50 0.45 -11.40 17.92
C ALA A 50 1.58 -10.41 18.19
N THR A 51 2.70 -10.91 18.68
CA THR A 51 3.93 -10.12 18.85
C THR A 51 4.44 -9.59 17.51
N VAL A 52 4.06 -10.22 16.41
CA VAL A 52 4.37 -9.84 15.03
C VAL A 52 3.09 -9.86 14.20
N VAL A 53 2.79 -8.75 13.53
CA VAL A 53 1.70 -8.64 12.55
C VAL A 53 2.31 -8.55 11.16
N ARG A 54 2.06 -9.56 10.31
CA ARG A 54 2.47 -9.53 8.90
C ARG A 54 1.54 -8.58 8.14
N LEU A 55 2.12 -7.60 7.44
CA LEU A 55 1.41 -6.77 6.48
C LEU A 55 1.67 -7.34 5.08
N GLU A 56 0.62 -7.59 4.32
CA GLU A 56 0.70 -7.96 2.91
C GLU A 56 -0.06 -6.92 2.10
N PHE A 57 0.46 -6.59 0.92
CA PHE A 57 -0.25 -5.70 0.01
C PHE A 57 -0.05 -6.16 -1.43
N SER A 58 -0.98 -5.74 -2.28
CA SER A 58 -0.95 -5.97 -3.72
C SER A 58 -1.50 -4.75 -4.44
N LEU A 59 -1.12 -4.62 -5.70
CA LEU A 59 -1.73 -3.68 -6.62
C LEU A 59 -2.59 -4.45 -7.61
N ASP A 60 -3.69 -3.83 -8.03
CA ASP A 60 -4.51 -4.33 -9.13
C ASP A 60 -3.80 -4.26 -10.48
N ARG A 61 -2.77 -3.42 -10.57
CA ARG A 61 -1.92 -3.24 -11.75
C ARG A 61 -0.48 -2.92 -11.38
N MET A 62 0.41 -3.20 -12.33
CA MET A 62 1.80 -2.75 -12.37
C MET A 62 2.17 -2.49 -13.82
N LEU A 63 3.18 -1.65 -14.06
CA LEU A 63 3.76 -1.50 -15.38
C LEU A 63 4.89 -2.51 -15.53
N GLY A 64 4.86 -3.24 -16.64
CA GLY A 64 5.97 -4.12 -16.99
C GLY A 64 7.24 -3.33 -17.32
N PRO A 65 8.38 -4.03 -17.45
CA PRO A 65 9.61 -3.41 -17.91
C PRO A 65 9.44 -2.76 -19.28
N ASN A 66 10.19 -1.69 -19.52
CA ASN A 66 10.22 -0.97 -20.79
C ASN A 66 11.66 -0.89 -21.34
N ALA A 67 11.86 -0.16 -22.43
CA ALA A 67 13.16 -0.07 -23.10
C ALA A 67 14.22 0.69 -22.28
N ASP A 68 13.78 1.55 -21.37
CA ASP A 68 14.62 2.44 -20.56
C ASP A 68 14.82 1.92 -19.12
N ASP A 69 13.92 1.07 -18.63
CA ASP A 69 13.95 0.47 -17.29
C ASP A 69 13.46 -0.99 -17.34
N ASP A 70 14.31 -1.92 -16.90
CA ASP A 70 14.05 -3.36 -16.92
C ASP A 70 13.28 -3.87 -15.69
N ARG A 71 12.82 -2.96 -14.82
CA ARG A 71 12.08 -3.28 -13.60
C ARG A 71 10.58 -3.22 -13.85
N GLU A 72 9.83 -4.05 -13.11
CA GLU A 72 8.39 -3.86 -12.96
C GLU A 72 8.13 -2.65 -12.04
N LEU A 73 7.40 -1.66 -12.54
CA LEU A 73 7.07 -0.45 -11.80
C LEU A 73 5.70 -0.59 -11.15
N GLY A 74 5.65 -0.32 -9.85
CA GLY A 74 4.42 -0.27 -9.05
C GLY A 74 4.43 0.95 -8.16
N LEU A 75 4.52 0.73 -6.85
CA LEU A 75 4.77 1.80 -5.87
C LEU A 75 6.04 1.53 -5.09
N VAL A 76 6.60 2.59 -4.51
CA VAL A 76 7.71 2.48 -3.56
C VAL A 76 7.14 2.61 -2.15
N VAL A 77 7.35 1.61 -1.30
CA VAL A 77 7.04 1.71 0.13
C VAL A 77 8.20 2.38 0.85
N ALA A 78 8.04 3.64 1.24
CA ALA A 78 9.09 4.39 1.93
C ALA A 78 9.20 4.02 3.41
N SER A 79 8.06 3.79 4.08
CA SER A 79 8.05 3.34 5.48
C SER A 79 6.71 2.77 5.90
N ILE A 80 6.76 1.85 6.87
CA ILE A 80 5.59 1.28 7.53
C ILE A 80 5.67 1.64 9.01
N ARG A 81 4.55 2.11 9.57
CA ARG A 81 4.42 2.45 10.98
C ARG A 81 3.14 1.82 11.52
N LEU A 82 3.25 1.21 12.69
CA LEU A 82 2.12 0.87 13.53
C LEU A 82 1.98 1.97 14.58
N ASP A 83 0.81 2.62 14.62
CA ASP A 83 0.50 3.66 15.60
C ASP A 83 -0.46 3.10 16.65
N PRO A 84 -0.01 2.88 17.90
CA PRO A 84 -0.91 2.55 18.99
C PRO A 84 -1.70 3.80 19.36
N ARG A 85 -2.84 4.01 18.72
CA ARG A 85 -3.80 4.99 19.22
C ARG A 85 -4.32 4.49 20.57
N LEU A 86 -3.81 5.10 21.64
CA LEU A 86 -4.42 5.00 22.96
C LEU A 86 -5.84 5.56 22.84
N VAL A 87 -6.82 4.67 22.86
CA VAL A 87 -8.22 5.08 23.03
C VAL A 87 -8.33 5.47 24.51
N ASN A 88 -8.26 6.78 24.79
CA ASN A 88 -8.59 7.33 26.10
C ASN A 88 -10.10 7.27 26.32
#